data_AF-A0A954UAF1-F1
#
_entry.id   AF-A0A954UAF1-F1
#
_cell.length_a   1.000
_cell.length_b   1.000
_cell.length_c   1.000
_cell.angle_alpha   90.00
_cell.angle_beta   90.00
_cell.angle_gamma   90.00
#
_symmetry.space_group_name_H-M   'P 1'
#
loop_
_entity.id
_entity.type
_entity.pdbx_description
1 polymer ?
#
loop_
_entity_poly.entity_id
_entity_poly.type
_entity_poly.pdbx_seq_one_letter_code
_entity_poly.pdbx_strand_id
1 'polypeptide(L)'
;LEQVPVSAVCQPRSTPIDKPHVDRNVLYGDALLNDLAKRILAAVESSLWRTKKAATDERARYPFTVAVHRQWLMTGRPDLGGRKPRQLLHGAVDWIDRIIEGQQQRFNYTKQMIALPDSGADFDTAPMGREEMVFYFDLCRELIDAGWMWCIAQGDRHAQRGLESTLSELVAFLREVEAMWMASPFEGGASPSFSIECCRRRVPQGVGVTIEGMSQAAPAEHVLDCDCPLCIMMAEGMFGVAFMGVDGHHLELDEEFAFSMCATREQWQEMQAEFVDESEFECSDDEECSPEEAIALAGQSPQSISGDSEVVAHDNADAGLDSDEFASAWSGSAADEPLPGDADGHLQLAFLLTEIVGDLQRQSAPAADIKTLNAAFVDYRHRSPDEAVRVAERFKAALQFLAERYPSLVSKVADMHSRIDEQLRMPVRS
;
A
#
# COMPACT_ATOMS: atom_id res chain seq x y z
N LEU A 1 14.89 28.05 3.34
CA LEU A 1 13.59 28.71 3.10
C LEU A 1 13.76 30.20 3.36
N GLU A 2 13.80 31.02 2.31
CA GLU A 2 13.74 32.48 2.47
C GLU A 2 12.39 32.85 3.11
N GLN A 3 12.44 33.58 4.22
CA GLN A 3 11.23 34.05 4.89
C GLN A 3 10.57 35.12 4.03
N VAL A 4 9.46 34.76 3.39
CA VAL A 4 8.64 35.71 2.65
C VAL A 4 7.92 36.61 3.67
N PRO A 5 8.07 37.95 3.60
CA PRO A 5 7.41 38.85 4.53
C PRO A 5 5.89 38.72 4.40
N VAL A 6 5.17 38.70 5.54
CA VAL A 6 3.70 38.55 5.60
C VAL A 6 2.97 39.56 4.70
N SER A 7 3.54 40.74 4.52
CA SER A 7 3.01 41.78 3.61
C SER A 7 2.97 41.33 2.15
N ALA A 8 3.88 40.46 1.70
CA ALA A 8 3.88 39.91 0.35
C ALA A 8 2.77 38.88 0.12
N VAL A 9 2.29 38.20 1.18
CA VAL A 9 1.15 37.26 1.10
C VAL A 9 -0.15 37.99 0.78
N CYS A 10 -0.28 39.24 1.24
CA CYS A 10 -1.47 40.05 1.02
C CYS A 10 -1.46 40.83 -0.31
N GLN A 11 -0.37 40.80 -1.07
CA GLN A 11 -0.31 41.48 -2.36
C GLN A 11 -1.00 40.62 -3.44
N PRO A 12 -1.87 41.23 -4.27
CA PRO A 12 -2.43 40.52 -5.43
C PRO A 12 -1.29 40.10 -6.37
N ARG A 13 -1.40 38.89 -6.92
CA ARG A 13 -0.40 38.39 -7.87
C ARG A 13 -0.34 39.31 -9.09
N SER A 14 0.87 39.69 -9.47
CA SER A 14 1.11 40.51 -10.67
C SER A 14 1.10 39.70 -11.96
N THR A 15 1.24 38.37 -11.86
CA THR A 15 1.19 37.43 -12.98
C THR A 15 0.22 36.28 -12.69
N PRO A 16 -0.45 35.74 -13.73
CA PRO A 16 -1.19 34.50 -13.60
C PRO A 16 -0.29 33.36 -13.09
N ILE A 17 -0.88 32.42 -12.35
CA ILE A 17 -0.19 31.18 -11.97
C ILE A 17 -0.02 30.36 -13.24
N ASP A 18 1.21 30.03 -13.59
CA ASP A 18 1.46 29.01 -14.61
C ASP A 18 1.09 27.65 -14.01
N LYS A 19 -0.11 27.17 -14.33
CA LYS A 19 -0.64 25.91 -13.84
C LYS A 19 -0.40 24.85 -14.92
N PRO A 20 0.12 23.67 -14.56
CA PRO A 20 0.12 22.53 -15.47
C PRO A 20 -1.30 22.21 -15.91
N HIS A 21 -1.49 22.07 -17.22
CA HIS A 21 -2.76 21.68 -17.82
C HIS A 21 -2.72 20.23 -18.29
N VAL A 22 -3.79 19.50 -18.00
CA VAL A 22 -3.97 18.08 -18.31
C VAL A 22 -5.05 17.93 -19.36
N ASP A 23 -4.80 17.10 -20.37
CA ASP A 23 -5.80 16.72 -21.36
C ASP A 23 -6.32 15.31 -21.07
N ARG A 24 -7.37 15.22 -20.24
CA ARG A 24 -7.96 13.94 -19.83
C ARG A 24 -8.65 13.23 -20.99
N ASN A 25 -9.09 13.92 -22.03
CA ASN A 25 -9.67 13.28 -23.22
C ASN A 25 -8.61 12.47 -23.98
N VAL A 26 -7.34 12.91 -23.93
CA VAL A 26 -6.23 12.13 -24.50
C VAL A 26 -5.82 11.00 -23.57
N LEU A 27 -5.75 11.25 -22.26
CA LEU A 27 -5.31 10.26 -21.29
C LEU A 27 -6.33 9.14 -21.07
N TYR A 28 -7.62 9.44 -20.94
CA TYR A 28 -8.71 8.49 -20.63
C TYR A 28 -9.69 8.29 -21.81
N GLY A 29 -9.25 8.54 -23.03
CA GLY A 29 -10.15 8.52 -24.18
C GLY A 29 -9.65 7.69 -25.34
N ASP A 30 -10.28 7.92 -26.50
CA ASP A 30 -10.01 7.17 -27.72
C ASP A 30 -8.52 7.20 -28.11
N ALA A 31 -7.81 8.27 -27.80
CA ALA A 31 -6.38 8.39 -28.06
C ALA A 31 -5.54 7.32 -27.33
N LEU A 32 -5.83 7.07 -26.05
CA LEU A 32 -5.23 6.00 -25.26
C LEU A 32 -5.60 4.64 -25.84
N LEU A 33 -6.91 4.36 -25.94
CA LEU A 33 -7.41 3.05 -26.33
C LEU A 33 -6.89 2.62 -27.71
N ASN A 34 -6.88 3.53 -28.68
CA ASN A 34 -6.36 3.26 -30.02
C ASN A 34 -4.85 3.01 -30.02
N ASP A 35 -4.07 3.72 -29.21
CA ASP A 35 -2.61 3.54 -29.17
C ASP A 35 -2.24 2.22 -28.49
N LEU A 36 -2.86 1.93 -27.34
CA LEU A 36 -2.67 0.66 -26.64
C LEU A 36 -3.06 -0.52 -27.53
N ALA A 37 -4.25 -0.50 -28.14
CA ALA A 37 -4.70 -1.57 -29.03
C ALA A 37 -3.74 -1.83 -30.20
N LYS A 38 -3.21 -0.77 -30.84
CA LYS A 38 -2.22 -0.90 -31.91
C LYS A 38 -0.92 -1.56 -31.43
N ARG A 39 -0.41 -1.13 -30.27
CA ARG A 39 0.84 -1.70 -29.71
C ARG A 39 0.66 -3.13 -29.25
N ILE A 40 -0.50 -3.44 -28.68
CA ILE A 40 -0.88 -4.79 -28.27
C ILE A 40 -0.89 -5.72 -29.48
N LEU A 41 -1.61 -5.36 -30.54
CA LEU A 41 -1.66 -6.15 -31.78
C LEU A 41 -0.28 -6.32 -32.41
N ALA A 42 0.52 -5.26 -32.48
CA ALA A 42 1.88 -5.35 -33.00
C ALA A 42 2.79 -6.26 -32.15
N ALA A 43 2.64 -6.24 -30.82
CA ALA A 43 3.42 -7.07 -29.91
C ALA A 43 3.07 -8.56 -30.06
N VAL A 44 1.78 -8.91 -30.10
CA VAL A 44 1.36 -10.32 -30.24
C VAL A 44 1.71 -10.92 -31.60
N GLU A 45 1.78 -10.08 -32.65
CA GLU A 45 2.22 -10.49 -33.98
C GLU A 45 3.75 -10.69 -34.08
N SER A 46 4.51 -10.14 -33.13
CA SER A 46 5.97 -10.19 -33.14
C SER A 46 6.53 -11.61 -32.96
N SER A 47 7.68 -11.89 -33.59
CA SER A 47 8.40 -13.15 -33.40
C SER A 47 8.88 -13.33 -31.95
N LEU A 48 9.18 -12.24 -31.25
CA LEU A 48 9.65 -12.25 -29.87
C LEU A 48 8.58 -12.78 -28.92
N TRP A 49 7.32 -12.33 -29.09
CA TRP A 49 6.18 -12.81 -28.30
C TRP A 49 6.03 -14.33 -28.37
N ARG A 50 6.09 -14.88 -29.60
CA ARG A 50 5.99 -16.33 -29.83
C ARG A 50 7.18 -17.09 -29.25
N THR A 51 8.39 -16.59 -29.48
CA THR A 51 9.63 -17.24 -29.02
C THR A 51 9.72 -17.29 -27.50
N LYS A 52 9.24 -16.24 -26.82
CA LYS A 52 9.18 -16.16 -25.36
C LYS A 52 7.99 -16.90 -24.75
N LYS A 53 7.05 -17.40 -25.57
CA LYS A 53 5.81 -18.06 -25.11
C LYS A 53 4.92 -17.17 -24.23
N ALA A 54 4.93 -15.86 -24.46
CA ALA A 54 4.18 -14.87 -23.68
C ALA A 54 2.64 -15.07 -23.71
N ALA A 55 2.12 -15.82 -24.69
CA ALA A 55 0.71 -16.21 -24.70
C ALA A 55 0.33 -17.13 -23.52
N THR A 56 1.23 -18.02 -23.11
CA THR A 56 0.97 -19.06 -22.10
C THR A 56 1.73 -18.86 -20.79
N ASP A 57 2.76 -18.00 -20.78
CA ASP A 57 3.59 -17.72 -19.63
C ASP A 57 3.47 -16.23 -19.27
N GLU A 58 2.86 -15.97 -18.10
CA GLU A 58 2.63 -14.63 -17.56
C GLU A 58 3.94 -13.89 -17.27
N ARG A 59 4.95 -14.57 -16.72
CA ARG A 59 6.26 -13.95 -16.44
C ARG A 59 6.94 -13.55 -17.74
N ALA A 60 6.80 -14.36 -18.79
CA ALA A 60 7.33 -14.02 -20.11
C ALA A 60 6.54 -12.90 -20.80
N ARG A 61 5.29 -12.66 -20.39
CA ARG A 61 4.43 -11.58 -20.89
C ARG A 61 4.76 -10.23 -20.27
N TYR A 62 5.15 -10.21 -19.00
CA TYR A 62 5.38 -9.00 -18.22
C TYR A 62 6.27 -7.95 -18.93
N PRO A 63 7.43 -8.29 -19.55
CA PRO A 63 8.25 -7.31 -20.25
C PRO A 63 7.54 -6.62 -21.42
N PHE A 64 6.56 -7.28 -22.06
CA PHE A 64 5.74 -6.66 -23.10
C PHE A 64 4.76 -5.65 -22.51
N THR A 65 4.15 -5.96 -21.36
CA THR A 65 3.30 -5.04 -20.61
C THR A 65 4.06 -3.76 -20.26
N VAL A 66 5.27 -3.91 -19.68
CA VAL A 66 6.20 -2.80 -19.41
C VAL A 66 6.49 -2.00 -20.67
N ALA A 67 6.89 -2.66 -21.76
CA ALA A 67 7.26 -2.00 -23.00
C ALA A 67 6.10 -1.19 -23.63
N VAL A 68 4.88 -1.75 -23.68
CA VAL A 68 3.70 -1.08 -24.24
C VAL A 68 3.37 0.17 -23.42
N HIS A 69 3.29 0.02 -22.10
CA HIS A 69 2.94 1.12 -21.21
C HIS A 69 3.98 2.24 -21.26
N ARG A 70 5.27 1.91 -21.17
CA ARG A 70 6.36 2.88 -21.29
C ARG A 70 6.28 3.65 -22.61
N GLN A 71 6.07 2.94 -23.71
CA GLN A 71 6.02 3.57 -25.02
C GLN A 71 4.86 4.56 -25.12
N TRP A 72 3.68 4.24 -24.58
CA TRP A 72 2.58 5.18 -24.49
C TRP A 72 3.00 6.45 -23.73
N LEU A 73 3.54 6.30 -22.53
CA LEU A 73 3.89 7.41 -21.64
C LEU A 73 5.03 8.29 -22.16
N MET A 74 6.00 7.69 -22.85
CA MET A 74 7.27 8.33 -23.19
C MET A 74 7.39 8.75 -24.66
N THR A 75 6.40 8.43 -25.50
CA THR A 75 6.36 8.86 -26.90
C THR A 75 5.65 10.20 -27.01
N GLY A 76 6.31 11.19 -27.63
CA GLY A 76 5.69 12.49 -27.89
C GLY A 76 4.55 12.37 -28.90
N ARG A 77 3.44 13.07 -28.65
CA ARG A 77 2.24 12.96 -29.48
C ARG A 77 1.89 14.25 -30.20
N PRO A 78 1.47 14.21 -31.48
CA PRO A 78 1.08 15.41 -32.24
C PRO A 78 -0.13 16.15 -31.65
N ASP A 79 -1.13 15.42 -31.15
CA ASP A 79 -2.32 15.97 -30.49
C ASP A 79 -2.01 16.70 -29.17
N LEU A 80 -0.85 16.39 -28.57
CA LEU A 80 -0.31 17.08 -27.39
C LEU A 80 0.76 18.12 -27.73
N GLY A 81 0.92 18.50 -29.00
CA GLY A 81 1.94 19.45 -29.44
C GLY A 81 3.38 18.91 -29.34
N GLY A 82 3.55 17.60 -29.49
CA GLY A 82 4.82 16.90 -29.33
C GLY A 82 5.16 16.51 -27.90
N ARG A 83 4.35 16.92 -26.91
CA ARG A 83 4.52 16.50 -25.52
C ARG A 83 4.21 15.01 -25.35
N LYS A 84 4.82 14.43 -24.32
CA LYS A 84 4.61 13.04 -23.90
C LYS A 84 3.43 12.98 -22.92
N PRO A 85 2.58 11.95 -22.93
CA PRO A 85 1.52 11.79 -21.93
C PRO A 85 2.01 11.92 -20.49
N ARG A 86 3.19 11.36 -20.17
CA ARG A 86 3.81 11.51 -18.85
C ARG A 86 3.96 12.96 -18.42
N GLN A 87 4.30 13.88 -19.32
CA GLN A 87 4.49 15.29 -18.98
C GLN A 87 3.18 16.00 -18.58
N LEU A 88 2.02 15.38 -18.80
CA LEU A 88 0.73 15.88 -18.32
C LEU A 88 0.41 15.36 -16.91
N LEU A 89 0.98 14.22 -16.50
CA LEU A 89 0.69 13.61 -15.20
C LEU A 89 1.37 14.35 -14.06
N HIS A 90 2.58 14.86 -14.31
CA HIS A 90 3.39 15.57 -13.31
C HIS A 90 3.27 17.09 -13.47
N GLY A 91 3.48 17.81 -12.37
CA GLY A 91 3.67 19.26 -12.39
C GLY A 91 3.04 20.01 -11.22
N ALA A 92 2.06 19.41 -10.53
CA ALA A 92 1.47 20.02 -9.34
C ALA A 92 1.11 19.02 -8.24
N VAL A 93 1.69 17.82 -8.26
CA VAL A 93 1.41 16.73 -7.30
C VAL A 93 1.60 17.23 -5.87
N ASP A 94 2.80 17.71 -5.52
CA ASP A 94 3.09 18.23 -4.17
C ASP A 94 2.19 19.40 -3.76
N TRP A 95 1.80 20.25 -4.72
CA TRP A 95 0.90 21.37 -4.45
C TRP A 95 -0.51 20.89 -4.14
N ILE A 96 -1.01 19.89 -4.88
CA ILE A 96 -2.31 19.27 -4.65
C ILE A 96 -2.32 18.53 -3.32
N ASP A 97 -1.27 17.75 -3.03
CA ASP A 97 -1.13 16.99 -1.78
C ASP A 97 -1.21 17.94 -0.57
N ARG A 98 -0.52 19.10 -0.62
CA ARG A 98 -0.61 20.14 0.42
C ARG A 98 -2.00 20.76 0.56
N ILE A 99 -2.75 20.90 -0.53
CA ILE A 99 -4.13 21.39 -0.47
C ILE A 99 -5.02 20.35 0.22
N ILE A 100 -4.90 19.09 -0.17
CA ILE A 100 -5.66 17.98 0.41
C ILE A 100 -5.34 17.85 1.90
N GLU A 101 -4.07 17.91 2.28
CA GLU A 101 -3.63 17.92 3.69
C GLU A 101 -4.25 19.11 4.45
N GLY A 102 -4.23 20.32 3.88
CA GLY A 102 -4.88 21.48 4.47
C GLY A 102 -6.39 21.29 4.68
N GLN A 103 -7.06 20.54 3.81
CA GLN A 103 -8.47 20.17 3.95
C GLN A 103 -8.69 19.17 5.09
N GLN A 104 -7.82 18.16 5.22
CA GLN A 104 -7.83 17.23 6.35
C GLN A 104 -7.68 17.98 7.68
N GLN A 105 -6.70 18.89 7.76
CA GLN A 105 -6.49 19.73 8.93
C GLN A 105 -7.72 20.58 9.23
N ARG A 106 -8.30 21.26 8.23
CA ARG A 106 -9.51 22.06 8.40
C ARG A 106 -10.68 21.22 8.92
N PHE A 107 -10.89 20.03 8.34
CA PHE A 107 -11.93 19.12 8.78
C PHE A 107 -11.78 18.74 10.25
N ASN A 108 -10.55 18.53 10.74
CA ASN A 108 -10.33 18.21 12.14
C ASN A 108 -10.86 19.30 13.10
N TYR A 109 -10.83 20.57 12.68
CA TYR A 109 -11.38 21.70 13.46
C TYR A 109 -12.87 21.95 13.22
N THR A 110 -13.32 21.95 11.97
CA THR A 110 -14.69 22.40 11.62
C THR A 110 -15.70 21.25 11.50
N LYS A 111 -15.21 20.01 11.36
CA LYS A 111 -15.99 18.83 11.00
C LYS A 111 -16.78 18.98 9.69
N GLN A 112 -16.32 19.88 8.81
CA GLN A 112 -16.93 20.14 7.50
C GLN A 112 -15.92 19.91 6.38
N MET A 113 -16.31 19.10 5.40
CA MET A 113 -15.56 18.88 4.17
C MET A 113 -16.30 19.55 3.01
N ILE A 114 -15.64 20.46 2.30
CA ILE A 114 -16.25 21.23 1.20
C ILE A 114 -15.40 21.04 -0.05
N ALA A 115 -16.00 20.45 -1.07
CA ALA A 115 -15.40 20.23 -2.38
C ALA A 115 -15.25 21.54 -3.16
N LEU A 116 -14.22 21.62 -4.01
CA LEU A 116 -14.16 22.66 -5.03
C LEU A 116 -15.33 22.49 -6.03
N PRO A 117 -15.88 23.59 -6.58
CA PRO A 117 -16.93 23.49 -7.59
C PRO A 117 -16.39 22.90 -8.91
N ASP A 118 -17.21 22.05 -9.56
CA ASP A 118 -16.96 21.47 -10.88
C ASP A 118 -17.23 22.46 -12.02
N SER A 119 -18.07 23.47 -11.75
CA SER A 119 -18.38 24.52 -12.72
C SER A 119 -17.23 25.50 -12.97
N GLY A 120 -16.06 25.29 -12.36
CA GLY A 120 -14.88 26.12 -12.56
C GLY A 120 -14.28 25.91 -13.95
N ALA A 121 -13.83 27.00 -14.60
CA ALA A 121 -13.28 26.97 -15.96
C ALA A 121 -12.08 26.01 -16.15
N ASP A 122 -11.39 25.65 -15.07
CA ASP A 122 -10.21 24.78 -15.10
C ASP A 122 -10.51 23.33 -14.67
N PHE A 123 -11.73 22.97 -14.24
CA PHE A 123 -11.99 21.66 -13.61
C PHE A 123 -11.60 20.46 -14.49
N ASP A 124 -11.83 20.56 -15.79
CA ASP A 124 -11.50 19.51 -16.76
C ASP A 124 -10.01 19.43 -17.10
N THR A 125 -9.29 20.54 -16.96
CA THR A 125 -7.86 20.64 -17.33
C THR A 125 -6.93 20.80 -16.14
N ALA A 126 -7.48 20.75 -14.92
CA ALA A 126 -6.73 20.91 -13.69
C ALA A 126 -5.64 19.82 -13.54
N PRO A 127 -4.51 20.14 -12.90
CA PRO A 127 -3.43 19.17 -12.69
C PRO A 127 -3.91 17.92 -11.95
N MET A 128 -3.27 16.79 -12.23
CA MET A 128 -3.56 15.51 -11.55
C MET A 128 -2.88 15.49 -10.18
N GLY A 129 -3.59 14.97 -9.17
CA GLY A 129 -3.00 14.65 -7.87
C GLY A 129 -2.27 13.32 -7.92
N ARG A 130 -1.60 12.96 -6.82
CA ARG A 130 -0.89 11.69 -6.66
C ARG A 130 -1.79 10.49 -6.95
N GLU A 131 -2.90 10.39 -6.23
CA GLU A 131 -3.89 9.30 -6.37
C GLU A 131 -4.44 9.17 -7.80
N GLU A 132 -4.88 10.28 -8.42
CA GLU A 132 -5.39 10.26 -9.80
C GLU A 132 -4.33 9.75 -10.79
N MET A 133 -3.05 10.07 -10.56
CA MET A 133 -1.94 9.56 -11.34
C MET A 133 -1.73 8.06 -11.10
N VAL A 134 -1.80 7.58 -9.86
CA VAL A 134 -1.71 6.13 -9.56
C VAL A 134 -2.81 5.35 -10.27
N PHE A 135 -4.07 5.78 -10.12
CA PHE A 135 -5.20 5.15 -10.82
C PHE A 135 -5.03 5.15 -12.33
N TYR A 136 -4.43 6.20 -12.90
CA TYR A 136 -4.15 6.25 -14.32
C TYR A 136 -3.13 5.19 -14.77
N PHE A 137 -2.04 5.00 -14.00
CA PHE A 137 -1.07 3.94 -14.29
C PHE A 137 -1.70 2.56 -14.18
N ASP A 138 -2.51 2.32 -13.15
CA ASP A 138 -3.20 1.04 -12.93
C ASP A 138 -4.21 0.74 -14.02
N LEU A 139 -5.00 1.74 -14.44
CA LEU A 139 -5.90 1.60 -15.58
C LEU A 139 -5.13 1.20 -16.84
N CYS A 140 -3.99 1.81 -17.12
CA CYS A 140 -3.18 1.43 -18.28
C CYS A 140 -2.72 -0.03 -18.18
N ARG A 141 -2.32 -0.50 -17.00
CA ARG A 141 -1.93 -1.91 -16.78
C ARG A 141 -3.11 -2.87 -16.99
N GLU A 142 -4.27 -2.54 -16.44
CA GLU A 142 -5.50 -3.32 -16.60
C GLU A 142 -5.91 -3.43 -18.07
N LEU A 143 -5.91 -2.31 -18.81
CA LEU A 143 -6.26 -2.31 -20.24
C LEU A 143 -5.27 -3.11 -21.08
N ILE A 144 -3.98 -3.03 -20.75
CA ILE A 144 -2.95 -3.79 -21.46
C ILE A 144 -3.14 -5.30 -21.19
N ASP A 145 -3.35 -5.71 -19.95
CA ASP A 145 -3.55 -7.12 -19.61
C ASP A 145 -4.84 -7.68 -20.22
N ALA A 146 -5.95 -6.95 -20.10
CA ALA A 146 -7.21 -7.32 -20.74
C ALA A 146 -7.05 -7.44 -22.27
N GLY A 147 -6.29 -6.54 -22.90
CA GLY A 147 -5.97 -6.63 -24.32
C GLY A 147 -5.15 -7.86 -24.68
N TRP A 148 -4.18 -8.28 -23.84
CA TRP A 148 -3.48 -9.55 -24.01
C TRP A 148 -4.44 -10.73 -23.94
N MET A 149 -5.30 -10.76 -22.92
CA MET A 149 -6.28 -11.84 -22.73
C MET A 149 -7.22 -11.95 -23.91
N TRP A 150 -7.70 -10.82 -24.42
CA TRP A 150 -8.53 -10.77 -25.62
C TRP A 150 -7.81 -11.36 -26.84
N CYS A 151 -6.56 -10.96 -27.10
CA CYS A 151 -5.79 -11.49 -28.23
C CYS A 151 -5.55 -13.00 -28.10
N ILE A 152 -5.24 -13.48 -26.88
CA ILE A 152 -5.02 -14.91 -26.61
C ILE A 152 -6.31 -15.72 -26.84
N ALA A 153 -7.46 -15.23 -26.35
CA ALA A 153 -8.74 -15.91 -26.50
C ALA A 153 -9.20 -16.04 -27.95
N GLN A 154 -8.83 -15.07 -28.80
CA GLN A 154 -9.17 -15.06 -30.21
C GLN A 154 -8.22 -15.92 -31.06
N GLY A 155 -6.99 -16.14 -30.60
CA GLY A 155 -5.96 -16.91 -31.30
C GLY A 155 -5.66 -16.35 -32.69
N ASP A 156 -5.51 -17.23 -33.69
CA ASP A 156 -5.19 -16.82 -35.06
C ASP A 156 -6.38 -16.20 -35.83
N ARG A 157 -7.54 -16.02 -35.20
CA ARG A 157 -8.74 -15.45 -35.87
C ARG A 157 -8.53 -14.01 -36.33
N HIS A 158 -7.63 -13.27 -35.68
CA HIS A 158 -7.27 -11.91 -36.09
C HIS A 158 -6.51 -11.88 -37.41
N ALA A 159 -5.71 -12.90 -37.73
CA ALA A 159 -4.98 -12.98 -39.00
C ALA A 159 -5.92 -13.19 -40.20
N GLN A 160 -7.15 -13.65 -39.96
CA GLN A 160 -8.19 -13.84 -40.98
C GLN A 160 -9.05 -12.59 -41.18
N ARG A 161 -9.06 -11.67 -40.21
CA ARG A 161 -9.78 -10.40 -40.27
C ARG A 161 -8.82 -9.29 -40.69
N GLY A 162 -9.32 -8.26 -41.37
CA GLY A 162 -8.49 -7.09 -41.68
C GLY A 162 -8.03 -6.37 -40.40
N LEU A 163 -6.80 -5.84 -40.40
CA LEU A 163 -6.20 -5.15 -39.25
C LEU A 163 -7.11 -4.05 -38.68
N GLU A 164 -7.78 -3.29 -39.54
CA GLU A 164 -8.67 -2.19 -39.13
C GLU A 164 -9.92 -2.68 -38.38
N SER A 165 -10.49 -3.82 -38.80
CA SER A 165 -11.63 -4.44 -38.13
C SER A 165 -11.22 -4.97 -36.76
N THR A 166 -10.09 -5.69 -36.70
CA THR A 166 -9.54 -6.22 -35.44
C THR A 166 -9.22 -5.10 -34.47
N LEU A 167 -8.60 -4.02 -34.94
CA LEU A 167 -8.31 -2.84 -34.12
C LEU A 167 -9.58 -2.22 -33.55
N SER A 168 -10.60 -2.04 -34.39
CA SER A 168 -11.88 -1.44 -33.96
C SER A 168 -12.60 -2.29 -32.92
N GLU A 169 -12.59 -3.61 -33.07
CA GLU A 169 -13.16 -4.55 -32.10
C GLU A 169 -12.39 -4.51 -30.76
N LEU A 170 -11.06 -4.50 -30.80
CA LEU A 170 -10.25 -4.41 -29.59
C LEU A 170 -10.45 -3.07 -28.87
N VAL A 171 -10.50 -1.94 -29.59
CA VAL A 171 -10.79 -0.62 -28.98
C VAL A 171 -12.16 -0.60 -28.31
N ALA A 172 -13.18 -1.19 -28.95
CA ALA A 172 -14.50 -1.30 -28.34
C ALA A 172 -14.48 -2.14 -27.05
N PHE A 173 -13.79 -3.28 -27.06
CA PHE A 173 -13.59 -4.12 -25.89
C PHE A 173 -12.87 -3.39 -24.75
N LEU A 174 -11.75 -2.71 -25.05
CA LEU A 174 -10.99 -1.97 -24.05
C LEU A 174 -11.81 -0.82 -23.42
N ARG A 175 -12.70 -0.18 -24.19
CA ARG A 175 -13.60 0.85 -23.66
C ARG A 175 -14.59 0.27 -22.64
N GLU A 176 -15.08 -0.95 -22.86
CA GLU A 176 -15.95 -1.65 -21.90
C GLU A 176 -15.17 -2.00 -20.62
N VAL A 177 -13.93 -2.45 -20.75
CA VAL A 177 -13.03 -2.73 -19.61
C VAL A 177 -12.75 -1.46 -18.80
N GLU A 178 -12.41 -0.36 -19.46
CA GLU A 178 -12.20 0.95 -18.81
C GLU A 178 -13.43 1.38 -18.01
N ALA A 179 -14.61 1.36 -18.64
CA ALA A 179 -15.85 1.77 -17.99
C ALA A 179 -16.19 0.88 -16.78
N MET A 180 -15.95 -0.43 -16.90
CA MET A 180 -16.15 -1.38 -15.80
C MET A 180 -15.16 -1.12 -14.66
N TRP A 181 -13.88 -0.94 -14.96
CA TRP A 181 -12.83 -0.70 -13.97
C TRP A 181 -13.09 0.61 -13.20
N MET A 182 -13.42 1.69 -13.92
CA MET A 182 -13.72 3.01 -13.32
C MET A 182 -14.91 2.98 -12.35
N ALA A 183 -15.88 2.07 -12.58
CA ALA A 183 -17.07 1.93 -11.76
C ALA A 183 -16.94 0.89 -10.64
N SER A 184 -15.97 -0.02 -10.72
CA SER A 184 -15.81 -1.12 -9.76
C SER A 184 -15.08 -0.64 -8.49
N PRO A 185 -15.43 -1.15 -7.30
CA PRO A 185 -14.66 -0.90 -6.08
C PRO A 185 -13.19 -1.30 -6.27
N PHE A 186 -12.27 -0.39 -5.97
CA PHE A 186 -10.83 -0.67 -6.00
C PHE A 186 -10.42 -1.27 -4.64
N GLU A 187 -9.91 -2.51 -4.65
CA GLU A 187 -9.47 -3.22 -3.43
C GLU A 187 -10.52 -3.25 -2.30
N GLY A 188 -11.81 -3.32 -2.69
CA GLY A 188 -12.93 -3.28 -1.74
C GLY A 188 -13.31 -1.89 -1.22
N GLY A 189 -12.55 -0.85 -1.58
CA GLY A 189 -12.79 0.54 -1.23
C GLY A 189 -13.63 1.31 -2.27
N ALA A 190 -13.35 2.61 -2.40
CA ALA A 190 -14.02 3.46 -3.38
C ALA A 190 -13.68 3.06 -4.83
N SER A 191 -14.61 3.32 -5.75
CA SER A 191 -14.32 3.15 -7.17
C SER A 191 -13.30 4.17 -7.66
N PRO A 192 -12.43 3.86 -8.64
CA PRO A 192 -11.47 4.81 -9.18
C PRO A 192 -12.11 6.13 -9.65
N SER A 193 -13.30 6.08 -10.26
CA SER A 193 -14.01 7.30 -10.70
C SER A 193 -14.35 8.25 -9.55
N PHE A 194 -14.81 7.72 -8.41
CA PHE A 194 -15.06 8.51 -7.20
C PHE A 194 -13.76 9.09 -6.63
N SER A 195 -12.70 8.28 -6.54
CA SER A 195 -11.40 8.72 -6.04
C SER A 195 -10.80 9.84 -6.88
N ILE A 196 -10.86 9.69 -8.20
CA ILE A 196 -10.43 10.70 -9.17
C ILE A 196 -11.26 11.99 -9.02
N GLU A 197 -12.58 11.88 -8.82
CA GLU A 197 -13.42 13.05 -8.53
C GLU A 197 -12.98 13.74 -7.24
N CYS A 198 -12.75 13.01 -6.14
CA CYS A 198 -12.21 13.58 -4.89
C CYS A 198 -10.88 14.32 -5.11
N CYS A 199 -9.96 13.72 -5.87
CA CYS A 199 -8.71 14.36 -6.27
C CYS A 199 -8.94 15.67 -7.00
N ARG A 200 -9.81 15.68 -8.03
CA ARG A 200 -10.13 16.87 -8.83
C ARG A 200 -10.80 17.96 -7.99
N ARG A 201 -11.63 17.54 -7.04
CA ARG A 201 -12.33 18.40 -6.07
C ARG A 201 -11.44 18.84 -4.90
N ARG A 202 -10.21 18.34 -4.84
CA ARG A 202 -9.18 18.64 -3.83
C ARG A 202 -9.64 18.35 -2.41
N VAL A 203 -10.32 17.23 -2.24
CA VAL A 203 -10.81 16.77 -0.95
C VAL A 203 -10.27 15.36 -0.67
N PRO A 204 -9.88 15.08 0.57
CA PRO A 204 -9.50 13.73 0.98
C PRO A 204 -10.74 12.83 1.04
N GLN A 205 -10.50 11.53 0.87
CA GLN A 205 -11.53 10.52 1.04
C GLN A 205 -11.52 10.07 2.50
N GLY A 206 -12.66 10.15 3.19
CA GLY A 206 -12.75 9.72 4.59
C GLY A 206 -14.02 8.92 4.83
N VAL A 207 -13.90 7.86 5.64
CA VAL A 207 -15.02 6.97 5.95
C VAL A 207 -16.07 7.74 6.75
N GLY A 208 -17.33 7.67 6.29
CA GLY A 208 -18.43 8.40 6.92
C GLY A 208 -18.37 9.93 6.79
N VAL A 209 -17.41 10.46 6.03
CA VAL A 209 -17.28 11.91 5.80
C VAL A 209 -18.24 12.33 4.70
N THR A 210 -19.20 13.17 5.06
CA THR A 210 -20.04 13.85 4.05
C THR A 210 -19.23 14.99 3.42
N ILE A 211 -19.16 15.00 2.09
CA ILE A 211 -18.47 16.04 1.32
C ILE A 211 -19.51 16.98 0.70
N GLU A 212 -19.58 18.21 1.19
CA GLU A 212 -20.44 19.24 0.61
C GLU A 212 -19.97 19.57 -0.81
N GLY A 213 -20.90 19.56 -1.77
CA GLY A 213 -20.62 19.79 -3.19
C GLY A 213 -20.38 18.52 -4.01
N MET A 214 -20.42 17.34 -3.39
CA MET A 214 -20.41 16.04 -4.08
C MET A 214 -21.72 15.28 -3.81
N SER A 215 -22.26 14.64 -4.84
CA SER A 215 -23.52 13.88 -4.75
C SER A 215 -23.35 12.44 -4.25
N GLN A 216 -22.12 11.93 -4.33
CA GLN A 216 -21.74 10.60 -3.87
C GLN A 216 -21.04 10.71 -2.51
N ALA A 217 -21.29 9.75 -1.63
CA ALA A 217 -20.55 9.58 -0.39
C ALA A 217 -19.52 8.45 -0.58
N ALA A 218 -18.41 8.52 0.17
CA ALA A 218 -17.47 7.41 0.21
C ALA A 218 -18.21 6.14 0.67
N PRO A 219 -18.07 5.00 -0.03
CA PRO A 219 -18.67 3.75 0.40
C PRO A 219 -18.10 3.33 1.77
N ALA A 220 -18.85 2.50 2.49
CA ALA A 220 -18.39 1.92 3.74
C ALA A 220 -17.09 1.13 3.51
N GLU A 221 -16.14 1.28 4.43
CA GLU A 221 -14.79 0.75 4.33
C GLU A 221 -14.75 -0.77 4.19
N HIS A 222 -13.88 -1.27 3.32
CA HIS A 222 -13.32 -2.61 3.47
C HIS A 222 -12.17 -2.53 4.46
N VAL A 223 -12.29 -3.19 5.61
CA VAL A 223 -11.19 -3.29 6.58
C VAL A 223 -9.98 -3.90 5.87
N LEU A 224 -8.90 -3.12 5.71
CA LEU A 224 -7.67 -3.49 4.96
C LEU A 224 -7.18 -4.91 5.31
N ASP A 225 -7.27 -5.26 6.60
CA ASP A 225 -7.14 -6.62 7.09
C ASP A 225 -8.23 -6.89 8.14
N CYS A 226 -9.24 -7.68 7.78
CA CYS A 226 -10.34 -8.05 8.67
C CYS A 226 -9.92 -8.95 9.85
N ASP A 227 -8.68 -9.45 9.83
CA ASP A 227 -8.07 -10.23 10.90
C ASP A 227 -7.17 -9.37 11.81
N CYS A 228 -6.80 -8.15 11.41
CA CYS A 228 -5.94 -7.28 12.21
C CYS A 228 -6.76 -6.46 13.26
N PRO A 229 -6.48 -6.60 14.58
CA PRO A 229 -7.16 -5.83 15.62
C PRO A 229 -7.05 -4.31 15.45
N LEU A 230 -5.90 -3.81 14.99
CA LEU A 230 -5.68 -2.39 14.75
C LEU A 230 -6.51 -1.87 13.57
N CYS A 231 -6.61 -2.64 12.49
CA CYS A 231 -7.46 -2.27 11.35
C CYS A 231 -8.94 -2.26 11.73
N ILE A 232 -9.38 -3.20 12.58
CA ILE A 232 -10.74 -3.20 13.12
C ILE A 232 -11.00 -1.94 13.96
N MET A 233 -10.06 -1.56 14.85
CA MET A 233 -10.18 -0.34 15.66
C MET A 233 -10.18 0.93 14.81
N MET A 234 -9.40 0.94 13.74
CA MET A 234 -9.40 2.04 12.77
C MET A 234 -10.75 2.17 12.07
N ALA A 235 -11.31 1.05 11.59
CA ALA A 235 -12.60 1.03 10.92
C ALA A 235 -13.76 1.44 11.86
N GLU A 236 -13.64 1.18 13.17
CA GLU A 236 -14.59 1.65 14.19
C GLU A 236 -14.42 3.14 14.55
N GLY A 237 -13.45 3.84 13.96
CA GLY A 237 -13.23 5.26 14.14
C GLY A 237 -12.50 5.64 15.41
N MET A 238 -11.78 4.70 16.05
CA MET A 238 -11.07 4.95 17.31
C MET A 238 -9.97 6.02 17.16
N PHE A 239 -9.36 6.12 15.99
CA PHE A 239 -8.36 7.15 15.67
C PHE A 239 -8.98 8.44 15.12
N GLY A 240 -10.29 8.60 15.25
CA GLY A 240 -11.05 9.65 14.58
C GLY A 240 -11.29 9.32 13.12
N VAL A 241 -11.51 10.36 12.32
CA VAL A 241 -11.71 10.19 10.88
C VAL A 241 -10.36 9.87 10.24
N ALA A 242 -10.24 8.63 9.75
CA ALA A 242 -9.15 8.25 8.87
C ALA A 242 -9.43 8.78 7.46
N PHE A 243 -8.39 9.34 6.83
CA PHE A 243 -8.42 9.68 5.42
C PHE A 243 -7.61 8.63 4.66
N MET A 244 -8.21 8.12 3.59
CA MET A 244 -7.57 7.15 2.70
C MET A 244 -6.77 7.89 1.64
N GLY A 245 -5.67 7.26 1.22
CA GLY A 245 -4.88 7.68 0.07
C GLY A 245 -4.12 6.50 -0.51
N VAL A 246 -3.74 6.63 -1.78
CA VAL A 246 -2.93 5.64 -2.51
C VAL A 246 -1.55 6.24 -2.75
N ASP A 247 -0.50 5.56 -2.30
CA ASP A 247 0.87 6.09 -2.32
C ASP A 247 1.58 5.94 -3.69
N GLY A 248 1.27 4.86 -4.40
CA GLY A 248 1.88 4.48 -5.68
C GLY A 248 3.16 3.66 -5.57
N HIS A 249 3.48 3.05 -4.42
CA HIS A 249 4.75 2.32 -4.22
C HIS A 249 4.95 1.20 -5.25
N HIS A 250 3.90 0.48 -5.63
CA HIS A 250 3.97 -0.59 -6.62
C HIS A 250 4.43 -0.14 -8.00
N LEU A 251 4.32 1.15 -8.32
CA LEU A 251 4.79 1.72 -9.59
C LEU A 251 6.32 1.83 -9.66
N GLU A 252 7.00 1.90 -8.51
CA GLU A 252 8.46 1.98 -8.45
C GLU A 252 9.13 0.60 -8.59
N LEU A 253 8.37 -0.50 -8.43
CA LEU A 253 8.86 -1.88 -8.55
C LEU A 253 9.37 -2.25 -9.95
N ASP A 254 8.99 -1.47 -10.97
CA ASP A 254 9.46 -1.65 -12.34
C ASP A 254 10.88 -1.09 -12.59
N GLU A 255 11.46 -0.38 -11.61
CA GLU A 255 12.77 0.28 -11.69
C GLU A 255 12.93 1.15 -12.97
N GLU A 256 11.83 1.76 -13.41
CA GLU A 256 11.81 2.50 -14.67
C GLU A 256 11.18 3.88 -14.51
N PHE A 257 11.96 4.91 -14.86
CA PHE A 257 11.56 6.32 -14.83
C PHE A 257 10.18 6.59 -15.47
N ALA A 258 9.78 5.82 -16.48
CA ALA A 258 8.49 6.00 -17.12
C ALA A 258 7.30 5.90 -16.15
N PHE A 259 7.41 5.05 -15.13
CA PHE A 259 6.35 4.78 -14.13
C PHE A 259 6.60 5.47 -12.80
N SER A 260 7.80 5.99 -12.59
CA SER A 260 8.12 6.71 -11.36
C SER A 260 7.28 7.96 -11.15
N MET A 261 7.00 8.25 -9.88
CA MET A 261 6.30 9.45 -9.42
C MET A 261 7.14 10.73 -9.56
N CYS A 262 8.46 10.60 -9.76
CA CYS A 262 9.36 11.73 -9.96
C CYS A 262 9.05 12.52 -11.24
N ALA A 263 9.00 13.86 -11.16
CA ALA A 263 8.69 14.67 -12.33
C ALA A 263 9.80 14.63 -13.38
N THR A 264 11.07 14.59 -12.93
CA THR A 264 12.25 14.60 -13.79
C THR A 264 13.10 13.35 -13.63
N ARG A 265 13.92 13.06 -14.65
CA ARG A 265 14.80 11.89 -14.64
C ARG A 265 15.90 12.04 -13.60
N GLU A 266 16.35 13.26 -13.37
CA GLU A 266 17.37 13.61 -12.39
C GLU A 266 16.88 13.30 -10.98
N GLN A 267 15.65 13.72 -10.63
CA GLN A 267 15.02 13.40 -9.34
C GLN A 267 14.89 11.89 -9.12
N TRP A 268 14.50 11.15 -10.16
CA TRP A 268 14.41 9.70 -10.08
C TRP A 268 15.79 9.05 -9.86
N GLN A 269 16.83 9.52 -10.57
CA GLN A 269 18.18 8.98 -10.41
C GLN A 269 18.77 9.28 -9.02
N GLU A 270 18.47 10.45 -8.45
CA GLU A 270 18.87 10.81 -7.09
C GLU A 270 18.20 9.87 -6.06
N MET A 271 16.89 9.67 -6.16
CA MET A 271 16.14 8.74 -5.31
C MET A 271 16.65 7.30 -5.41
N GLN A 272 16.99 6.84 -6.62
CA GLN A 272 17.55 5.50 -6.81
C GLN A 272 18.96 5.37 -6.23
N ALA A 273 19.77 6.43 -6.26
CA ALA A 273 21.09 6.43 -5.66
C ALA A 273 21.01 6.40 -4.13
N GLU A 274 20.11 7.19 -3.53
CA GLU A 274 19.86 7.17 -2.08
C GLU A 274 19.44 5.78 -1.59
N PHE A 275 18.55 5.10 -2.31
CA PHE A 275 18.10 3.76 -1.95
C PHE A 275 19.23 2.71 -2.04
N VAL A 276 20.10 2.81 -3.04
CA VAL A 276 21.27 1.92 -3.16
C VAL A 276 22.24 2.17 -2.00
N ASP A 277 22.55 3.43 -1.70
CA ASP A 277 23.45 3.79 -0.59
C ASP A 277 22.91 3.31 0.78
N GLU A 278 21.59 3.43 1.03
CA GLU A 278 20.94 2.90 2.25
C GLU A 278 20.99 1.36 2.30
N SER A 279 20.73 0.68 1.18
CA SER A 279 20.78 -0.79 1.11
C SER A 279 22.20 -1.36 1.30
N GLU A 280 23.23 -0.64 0.81
CA GLU A 280 24.63 -1.01 1.00
C GLU A 280 25.07 -0.78 2.46
N PHE A 281 24.53 0.24 3.13
CA PHE A 281 24.77 0.50 4.55
C PHE A 281 24.14 -0.59 5.44
N GLU A 282 22.89 -0.97 5.18
CA GLU A 282 22.21 -2.04 5.94
C GLU A 282 22.85 -3.43 5.74
N CYS A 283 23.45 -3.71 4.58
CA CYS A 283 24.22 -4.95 4.37
C CYS A 283 25.63 -4.93 4.99
N SER A 284 26.12 -3.77 5.43
CA SER A 284 27.48 -3.64 6.01
C SER A 284 27.52 -3.84 7.53
N ASP A 285 26.38 -3.86 8.20
CA ASP A 285 26.26 -4.17 9.63
C ASP A 285 26.14 -5.69 9.92
N ASP A 286 26.22 -6.53 8.88
CA ASP A 286 26.34 -8.01 8.96
C ASP A 286 27.82 -8.49 8.89
N GLU A 287 28.78 -7.70 9.40
CA GLU A 287 30.08 -8.24 9.88
C GLU A 287 29.81 -8.91 11.25
N GLU A 288 29.76 -10.22 11.45
CA GLU A 288 30.68 -11.27 11.01
C GLU A 288 29.95 -12.62 10.86
N CYS A 289 29.64 -13.07 9.65
CA CYS A 289 29.60 -14.51 9.36
C CYS A 289 30.83 -14.85 8.51
N SER A 290 31.91 -15.19 9.21
CA SER A 290 33.19 -15.59 8.61
C SER A 290 32.98 -16.68 7.55
N PRO A 291 33.55 -16.52 6.33
CA PRO A 291 33.54 -17.56 5.29
C PRO A 291 34.22 -18.87 5.70
N GLU A 292 34.96 -18.90 6.83
CA GLU A 292 35.65 -20.10 7.30
C GLU A 292 34.72 -21.14 7.94
N GLU A 293 33.54 -20.76 8.46
CA GLU A 293 32.57 -21.73 9.01
C GLU A 293 31.71 -22.39 7.91
N ALA A 294 31.47 -21.71 6.79
CA ALA A 294 30.71 -22.28 5.68
C ALA A 294 31.47 -23.38 4.92
N ILE A 295 32.82 -23.36 4.93
CA ILE A 295 33.66 -24.36 4.27
C ILE A 295 33.88 -25.61 5.16
N ALA A 296 33.76 -25.48 6.49
CA ALA A 296 33.93 -26.60 7.42
C ALA A 296 32.78 -27.64 7.36
N LEU A 297 31.60 -27.29 6.84
CA LEU A 297 30.43 -28.18 6.75
C LEU A 297 30.32 -28.95 5.42
N ALA A 298 31.13 -28.63 4.41
CA ALA A 298 31.01 -29.22 3.07
C ALA A 298 32.05 -30.30 2.73
N GLY A 299 32.97 -30.63 3.65
CA GLY A 299 34.03 -31.59 3.33
C GLY A 299 34.63 -32.29 4.54
N GLN A 300 34.00 -33.38 4.99
CA GLN A 300 34.72 -34.55 5.51
C GLN A 300 33.80 -35.77 5.67
N SER A 301 34.09 -36.81 4.87
CA SER A 301 33.66 -38.20 5.10
C SER A 301 34.76 -38.95 5.87
N PRO A 302 34.44 -40.10 6.51
CA PRO A 302 35.10 -40.54 7.74
C PRO A 302 36.30 -41.45 7.47
N GLN A 303 37.48 -41.12 8.03
CA GLN A 303 38.54 -42.11 8.28
C GLN A 303 39.28 -41.89 9.59
N SER A 304 39.48 -43.01 10.26
CA SER A 304 40.23 -43.29 11.48
C SER A 304 41.71 -42.86 11.44
N ILE A 305 42.26 -42.42 12.59
CA ILE A 305 43.34 -43.09 13.34
C ILE A 305 43.86 -42.15 14.46
N SER A 306 44.15 -42.80 15.58
CA SER A 306 44.78 -42.40 16.86
C SER A 306 45.87 -41.31 16.87
N GLY A 307 45.99 -40.62 18.02
CA GLY A 307 47.28 -40.26 18.60
C GLY A 307 47.33 -38.93 19.38
N ASP A 308 47.24 -39.04 20.71
CA ASP A 308 47.86 -38.28 21.81
C ASP A 308 48.21 -36.77 21.72
N SER A 309 47.96 -36.12 22.87
CA SER A 309 48.54 -34.87 23.39
C SER A 309 48.00 -33.57 22.74
N GLU A 310 47.64 -32.51 23.45
CA GLU A 310 47.97 -32.07 24.80
C GLU A 310 46.93 -31.02 25.21
N VAL A 311 46.51 -31.06 26.47
CA VAL A 311 45.48 -30.21 27.06
C VAL A 311 46.02 -28.79 27.24
N VAL A 312 45.45 -27.81 26.53
CA VAL A 312 45.58 -26.39 26.88
C VAL A 312 44.19 -25.87 27.23
N ALA A 313 43.98 -25.72 28.53
CA ALA A 313 42.81 -25.07 29.10
C ALA A 313 42.81 -23.60 28.72
N HIS A 314 41.78 -23.17 27.99
CA HIS A 314 41.32 -21.79 28.03
C HIS A 314 39.91 -21.80 28.61
N ASP A 315 39.83 -21.40 29.87
CA ASP A 315 38.62 -21.02 30.58
C ASP A 315 37.88 -19.94 29.79
N ASN A 316 36.82 -20.32 29.09
CA ASN A 316 35.74 -19.39 28.77
C ASN A 316 34.63 -19.67 29.77
N ALA A 317 34.66 -18.85 30.82
CA ALA A 317 33.56 -18.66 31.74
C ALA A 317 32.29 -18.32 30.95
N ASP A 318 31.35 -19.27 30.96
CA ASP A 318 30.01 -19.05 31.51
C ASP A 318 29.60 -17.58 31.60
N ALA A 319 29.10 -17.05 30.49
CA ALA A 319 28.13 -15.97 30.48
C ALA A 319 26.78 -16.58 30.12
N GLY A 320 26.25 -17.40 31.04
CA GLY A 320 24.82 -17.63 31.16
C GLY A 320 24.13 -16.27 31.31
N LEU A 321 23.64 -15.74 30.20
CA LEU A 321 22.51 -14.83 30.25
C LEU A 321 21.34 -15.72 30.68
N ASP A 322 21.07 -15.72 31.99
CA ASP A 322 19.78 -16.10 32.53
C ASP A 322 18.74 -15.29 31.74
N SER A 323 18.17 -15.89 30.68
CA SER A 323 16.92 -15.43 30.11
C SER A 323 15.92 -15.60 31.24
N ASP A 324 15.69 -14.53 31.99
CA ASP A 324 14.77 -14.51 33.12
C ASP A 324 13.46 -15.18 32.64
N GLU A 325 13.15 -16.35 33.19
CA GLU A 325 11.96 -17.13 32.81
C GLU A 325 10.67 -16.32 33.06
N PHE A 326 10.78 -15.25 33.87
CA PHE A 326 9.71 -14.31 34.18
C PHE A 326 9.80 -12.99 33.38
N ALA A 327 10.75 -12.87 32.45
CA ALA A 327 10.78 -11.72 31.53
C ALA A 327 9.53 -11.75 30.65
N SER A 328 8.83 -10.61 30.61
CA SER A 328 7.74 -10.36 29.66
C SER A 328 8.21 -10.72 28.26
N ALA A 329 7.41 -11.47 27.52
CA ALA A 329 7.59 -11.74 26.09
C ALA A 329 7.71 -10.45 25.26
N TRP A 330 7.29 -9.32 25.83
CA TRP A 330 7.38 -7.97 25.26
C TRP A 330 8.34 -7.03 26.02
N SER A 331 9.28 -7.56 26.81
CA SER A 331 10.28 -6.73 27.48
C SER A 331 11.16 -6.03 26.43
N GLY A 332 11.14 -4.69 26.39
CA GLY A 332 11.91 -3.87 25.44
C GLY A 332 11.09 -3.22 24.31
N SER A 333 9.82 -3.62 24.14
CA SER A 333 8.87 -2.85 23.33
C SER A 333 8.52 -1.55 24.07
N ALA A 334 8.20 -0.46 23.37
CA ALA A 334 7.75 0.83 23.94
C ALA A 334 6.40 0.76 24.72
N ALA A 335 6.05 -0.42 25.23
CA ALA A 335 4.77 -0.82 25.76
C ALA A 335 4.63 -0.63 27.27
N ASP A 336 5.52 0.12 27.95
CA ASP A 336 5.34 0.42 29.38
C ASP A 336 4.97 1.89 29.63
N GLU A 337 5.11 2.75 28.62
CA GLU A 337 4.65 4.14 28.69
C GLU A 337 3.19 4.26 28.19
N PRO A 338 2.34 5.07 28.86
CA PRO A 338 0.99 5.33 28.35
C PRO A 338 1.05 5.98 26.97
N LEU A 339 0.35 5.37 26.00
CA LEU A 339 0.24 5.96 24.67
C LEU A 339 -0.63 7.22 24.72
N PRO A 340 -0.21 8.35 24.11
CA PRO A 340 -1.04 9.54 24.01
C PRO A 340 -2.40 9.23 23.37
N GLY A 341 -3.49 9.56 24.08
CA GLY A 341 -4.86 9.30 23.62
C GLY A 341 -5.41 7.91 23.94
N ASP A 342 -4.63 7.01 24.54
CA ASP A 342 -5.06 5.66 24.93
C ASP A 342 -5.37 5.57 26.43
N ALA A 343 -6.37 6.32 26.88
CA ALA A 343 -6.68 6.45 28.32
C ALA A 343 -7.02 5.09 28.99
N ASP A 344 -7.60 4.17 28.23
CA ASP A 344 -8.04 2.85 28.69
C ASP A 344 -7.05 1.72 28.35
N GLY A 345 -5.91 2.04 27.70
CA GLY A 345 -4.88 1.07 27.32
C GLY A 345 -5.32 0.08 26.22
N HIS A 346 -6.39 0.36 25.49
CA HIS A 346 -6.91 -0.54 24.46
C HIS A 346 -6.02 -0.55 23.22
N LEU A 347 -5.43 0.58 22.85
CA LEU A 347 -4.50 0.68 21.72
C LEU A 347 -3.24 -0.14 21.99
N GLN A 348 -2.70 -0.02 23.19
CA GLN A 348 -1.58 -0.83 23.63
C GLN A 348 -1.88 -2.33 23.54
N LEU A 349 -3.04 -2.77 24.05
CA LEU A 349 -3.46 -4.18 23.94
C LEU A 349 -3.63 -4.61 22.47
N ALA A 350 -4.10 -3.73 21.60
CA ALA A 350 -4.28 -4.04 20.19
C ALA A 350 -2.96 -4.31 19.45
N PHE A 351 -1.89 -3.58 19.77
CA PHE A 351 -0.55 -3.87 19.24
C PHE A 351 -0.09 -5.28 19.63
N LEU A 352 -0.23 -5.64 20.90
CA LEU A 352 0.15 -6.97 21.41
C LEU A 352 -0.71 -8.07 20.77
N LEU A 353 -2.01 -7.82 20.64
CA LEU A 353 -2.93 -8.76 20.00
C LEU A 353 -2.63 -8.95 18.50
N THR A 354 -2.21 -7.88 17.81
CA THR A 354 -1.81 -7.94 16.39
C THR A 354 -0.61 -8.87 16.19
N GLU A 355 0.35 -8.87 17.12
CA GLU A 355 1.47 -9.80 17.07
C GLU A 355 1.03 -11.26 17.26
N ILE A 356 0.11 -11.52 18.20
CA ILE A 356 -0.51 -12.84 18.41
C ILE A 356 -1.23 -13.30 17.14
N VAL A 357 -2.00 -12.42 16.49
CA VAL A 357 -2.66 -12.73 15.21
C VAL A 357 -1.63 -13.04 14.11
N GLY A 358 -0.54 -12.27 14.01
CA GLY A 358 0.53 -12.54 13.06
C GLY A 358 1.18 -13.91 13.27
N ASP A 359 1.39 -14.34 14.52
CA ASP A 359 1.86 -15.68 14.86
C ASP A 359 0.87 -16.78 14.45
N LEU A 360 -0.43 -16.55 14.66
CA LEU A 360 -1.49 -17.47 14.24
C LEU A 360 -1.54 -17.60 12.72
N GLN A 361 -1.43 -16.49 11.98
CA GLN A 361 -1.38 -16.49 10.52
C GLN A 361 -0.15 -17.22 9.98
N ARG A 362 1.05 -16.98 10.55
CA ARG A 362 2.29 -17.71 10.21
C ARG A 362 2.14 -19.22 10.43
N GLN A 363 1.41 -19.62 11.46
CA GLN A 363 1.11 -21.03 11.77
C GLN A 363 -0.11 -21.57 11.00
N SER A 364 -0.68 -20.81 10.06
CA SER A 364 -1.86 -21.19 9.27
C SER A 364 -3.05 -21.60 10.15
N ALA A 365 -3.26 -20.90 11.27
CA ALA A 365 -4.41 -21.12 12.13
C ALA A 365 -5.73 -20.92 11.36
N PRO A 366 -6.81 -21.64 11.72
CA PRO A 366 -8.11 -21.43 11.10
C PRO A 366 -8.59 -19.97 11.25
N ALA A 367 -9.08 -19.36 10.17
CA ALA A 367 -9.62 -17.99 10.22
C ALA A 367 -10.76 -17.82 11.25
N ALA A 368 -11.50 -18.89 11.57
CA ALA A 368 -12.52 -18.86 12.61
C ALA A 368 -11.95 -18.60 14.02
N ASP A 369 -10.74 -19.07 14.29
CA ASP A 369 -10.05 -18.91 15.57
C ASP A 369 -9.64 -17.44 15.75
N ILE A 370 -9.06 -16.83 14.71
CA ILE A 370 -8.70 -15.39 14.68
C ILE A 370 -9.94 -14.51 14.81
N LYS A 371 -11.01 -14.81 14.06
CA LYS A 371 -12.28 -14.06 14.15
C LYS A 371 -12.91 -14.13 15.53
N THR A 372 -12.85 -15.28 16.19
CA THR A 372 -13.37 -15.45 17.55
C THR A 372 -12.57 -14.61 18.56
N LEU A 373 -11.24 -14.59 18.43
CA LEU A 373 -10.37 -13.76 19.25
C LEU A 373 -10.65 -12.27 19.07
N ASN A 374 -10.71 -11.80 17.82
CA ASN A 374 -11.00 -10.41 17.51
C ASN A 374 -12.37 -9.98 18.01
N ALA A 375 -13.41 -10.82 17.86
CA ALA A 375 -14.73 -10.54 18.40
C ALA A 375 -14.72 -10.41 19.93
N ALA A 376 -13.97 -11.27 20.63
CA ALA A 376 -13.83 -11.18 22.08
C ALA A 376 -13.09 -9.90 22.52
N PHE A 377 -12.10 -9.46 21.75
CA PHE A 377 -11.41 -8.19 21.99
C PHE A 377 -12.31 -6.97 21.72
N VAL A 378 -13.09 -6.98 20.63
CA VAL A 378 -14.09 -5.95 20.34
C VAL A 378 -15.10 -5.85 21.48
N ASP A 379 -15.65 -6.98 21.95
CA ASP A 379 -16.54 -7.02 23.12
C ASP A 379 -15.86 -6.39 24.35
N TYR A 380 -14.58 -6.73 24.61
CA TYR A 380 -13.80 -6.17 25.71
C TYR A 380 -13.67 -4.65 25.60
N ARG A 381 -13.35 -4.09 24.43
CA ARG A 381 -13.20 -2.63 24.29
C ARG A 381 -14.51 -1.88 24.54
N HIS A 382 -15.63 -2.43 24.09
CA HIS A 382 -16.96 -1.81 24.23
C HIS A 382 -17.69 -2.15 25.53
N ARG A 383 -17.02 -2.81 26.48
CA ARG A 383 -17.64 -3.27 27.73
C ARG A 383 -18.15 -2.09 28.56
N SER A 384 -19.33 -2.26 29.16
CA SER A 384 -19.78 -1.36 30.23
C SER A 384 -19.02 -1.65 31.54
N PRO A 385 -18.89 -0.68 32.47
CA PRO A 385 -18.21 -0.91 33.74
C PRO A 385 -18.78 -2.09 34.54
N ASP A 386 -20.11 -2.29 34.52
CA ASP A 386 -20.80 -3.36 35.24
C ASP A 386 -20.50 -4.75 34.66
N GLU A 387 -20.10 -4.82 33.39
CA GLU A 387 -19.82 -6.07 32.68
C GLU A 387 -18.31 -6.32 32.53
N ALA A 388 -17.47 -5.41 33.02
CA ALA A 388 -16.06 -5.36 32.67
C ALA A 388 -15.32 -6.68 32.97
N VAL A 389 -15.53 -7.22 34.18
CA VAL A 389 -14.93 -8.49 34.61
C VAL A 389 -15.41 -9.65 33.73
N ARG A 390 -16.72 -9.75 33.51
CA ARG A 390 -17.31 -10.87 32.75
C ARG A 390 -16.81 -10.90 31.30
N VAL A 391 -16.70 -9.73 30.67
CA VAL A 391 -16.22 -9.63 29.29
C VAL A 391 -14.71 -9.87 29.20
N ALA A 392 -13.93 -9.37 30.17
CA ALA A 392 -12.50 -9.66 30.27
C ALA A 392 -12.22 -11.16 30.39
N GLU A 393 -12.98 -11.87 31.23
CA GLU A 393 -12.84 -13.33 31.36
C GLU A 393 -13.17 -14.08 30.06
N ARG A 394 -14.15 -13.60 29.27
CA ARG A 394 -14.41 -14.16 27.93
C ARG A 394 -13.23 -13.93 26.99
N PHE A 395 -12.61 -12.75 27.02
CA PHE A 395 -11.44 -12.45 26.19
C PHE A 395 -10.22 -13.28 26.61
N LYS A 396 -9.95 -13.38 27.91
CA LYS A 396 -8.90 -14.26 28.44
C LYS A 396 -9.13 -15.73 28.08
N ALA A 397 -10.37 -16.22 28.14
CA ALA A 397 -10.71 -17.58 27.75
C ALA A 397 -10.44 -17.85 26.26
N ALA A 398 -10.72 -16.88 25.38
CA ALA A 398 -10.39 -16.98 23.96
C ALA A 398 -8.87 -17.06 23.74
N LEU A 399 -8.09 -16.23 24.44
CA LEU A 399 -6.62 -16.27 24.41
C LEU A 399 -6.08 -17.62 24.94
N GLN A 400 -6.62 -18.10 26.05
CA GLN A 400 -6.21 -19.37 26.68
C GLN A 400 -6.48 -20.57 25.76
N PHE A 401 -7.64 -20.61 25.12
CA PHE A 401 -7.98 -21.64 24.13
C PHE A 401 -6.94 -21.71 23.00
N LEU A 402 -6.45 -20.55 22.54
CA LEU A 402 -5.41 -20.49 21.51
C LEU A 402 -4.05 -20.93 22.05
N ALA A 403 -3.65 -20.51 23.26
CA ALA A 403 -2.40 -20.94 23.88
C ALA A 403 -2.32 -22.47 24.09
N GLU A 404 -3.44 -23.12 24.41
CA GLU A 404 -3.52 -24.58 24.54
C GLU A 404 -3.27 -25.30 23.21
N ARG A 405 -3.71 -24.69 22.11
CA ARG A 405 -3.57 -25.25 20.76
C ARG A 405 -2.26 -24.87 20.09
N TYR A 406 -1.70 -23.72 20.44
CA TYR A 406 -0.50 -23.13 19.86
C TYR A 406 0.50 -22.80 20.99
N PRO A 407 1.35 -23.76 21.39
CA PRO A 407 2.22 -23.59 22.56
C PRO A 407 3.18 -22.40 22.49
N SER A 408 3.52 -21.93 21.28
CA SER A 408 4.35 -20.74 21.08
C SER A 408 3.70 -19.45 21.61
N LEU A 409 2.38 -19.45 21.85
CA LEU A 409 1.64 -18.28 22.32
C LEU A 409 1.55 -18.19 23.85
N VAL A 410 1.97 -19.23 24.59
CA VAL A 410 1.74 -19.34 26.04
C VAL A 410 2.29 -18.14 26.80
N SER A 411 3.53 -17.72 26.53
CA SER A 411 4.15 -16.57 27.21
C SER A 411 3.42 -15.26 26.90
N LYS A 412 3.16 -14.98 25.62
CA LYS A 412 2.40 -13.80 25.16
C LYS A 412 1.00 -13.74 25.76
N VAL A 413 0.30 -14.88 25.83
CA VAL A 413 -1.04 -14.94 26.42
C VAL A 413 -1.01 -14.67 27.93
N ALA A 414 -0.02 -15.20 28.65
CA ALA A 414 0.13 -14.94 30.09
C ALA A 414 0.40 -13.46 30.40
N ASP A 415 1.24 -12.80 29.60
CA ASP A 415 1.50 -11.37 29.72
C ASP A 415 0.26 -10.54 29.38
N MET A 416 -0.47 -10.93 28.32
CA MET A 416 -1.71 -10.27 27.92
C MET A 416 -2.78 -10.37 29.03
N HIS A 417 -2.91 -11.54 29.68
CA HIS A 417 -3.79 -11.71 30.84
C HIS A 417 -3.41 -10.76 31.98
N SER A 418 -2.12 -10.65 32.28
CA SER A 418 -1.60 -9.77 33.33
C SER A 418 -1.93 -8.30 33.06
N ARG A 419 -1.76 -7.85 31.81
CA ARG A 419 -2.11 -6.47 31.39
C ARG A 419 -3.61 -6.20 31.43
N ILE A 420 -4.45 -7.17 31.04
CA ILE A 420 -5.91 -7.07 31.18
C ILE A 420 -6.29 -6.93 32.66
N ASP A 421 -5.68 -7.72 33.54
CA ASP A 421 -5.94 -7.65 34.98
C ASP A 421 -5.49 -6.33 35.60
N GLU A 422 -4.37 -5.78 35.16
CA GLU A 422 -3.91 -4.46 35.57
C GLU A 422 -4.91 -3.37 35.17
N GLN A 423 -5.39 -3.37 33.93
CA GLN A 423 -6.42 -2.42 33.48
C GLN A 423 -7.72 -2.51 34.29
N LEU A 424 -8.13 -3.71 34.68
CA LEU A 424 -9.33 -3.89 35.53
C LEU A 424 -9.14 -3.37 36.96
N ARG A 425 -7.90 -3.31 37.46
CA ARG A 425 -7.57 -2.75 38.78
C ARG A 425 -7.46 -1.23 38.76
N MET A 426 -7.16 -0.63 37.60
CA MET A 426 -7.08 0.81 37.48
C MET A 426 -8.46 1.45 37.72
N PRO A 427 -8.55 2.50 38.57
CA PRO A 427 -9.80 3.22 38.76
C PRO A 427 -10.23 3.83 37.42
N VAL A 428 -11.50 3.65 37.06
CA VAL A 428 -12.11 4.26 35.86
C VAL A 428 -11.83 5.76 35.91
N ARG A 429 -11.00 6.25 34.99
CA ARG A 429 -10.67 7.66 34.88
C ARG A 429 -11.90 8.38 34.32
N SER A 430 -12.65 9.04 35.21
CA SER A 430 -13.86 9.81 34.89
C SER A 430 -13.59 11.06 34.08
#